data_AF-A0A430BUP8-F1
#
_entry.id   AF-A0A430BUP8-F1
#
_cell.length_a   1.000
_cell.length_b   1.000
_cell.length_c   1.000
_cell.angle_alpha   90.00
_cell.angle_beta   90.00
_cell.angle_gamma   90.00
#
_symmetry.space_group_name_H-M   'P 1'
#
loop_
_entity.id
_entity.type
_entity.pdbx_description
1 polymer ?
#
loop_
_entity_poly.entity_id
_entity_poly.type
_entity_poly.pdbx_seq_one_letter_code
_entity_poly.pdbx_strand_id
1 'polypeptide(L)'
;MRFAYAMPMTMIAKSLTAGLGALLALSLMTPVAEAGGRRDEQDAARRALLDGQVMPFSMIKRRVDAQVGGATYVGSEFNPSTNRYRLKYVKDGKVMWVDADGRTGDIIGWAR
;
A
#
# COMPACT_ATOMS: atom_id res chain seq x y z
N MET A 1 36.32 15.93 -47.23
CA MET A 1 36.57 15.41 -45.86
C MET A 1 37.15 16.58 -45.08
N ARG A 2 36.50 17.20 -44.08
CA ARG A 2 35.77 16.69 -42.92
C ARG A 2 34.77 17.77 -42.44
N PHE A 3 33.52 17.40 -42.15
CA PHE A 3 32.51 18.21 -41.45
C PHE A 3 32.83 18.18 -39.95
N ALA A 4 33.08 19.30 -39.24
CA ALA A 4 32.18 20.39 -38.81
C ALA A 4 31.31 19.98 -37.59
N TYR A 5 31.06 20.79 -36.55
CA TYR A 5 31.54 22.10 -36.13
C TYR A 5 30.90 22.43 -34.76
N ALA A 6 31.70 23.01 -33.87
CA ALA A 6 31.43 24.01 -32.83
C ALA A 6 30.22 23.93 -31.86
N MET A 7 30.56 23.93 -30.57
CA MET A 7 29.90 24.78 -29.56
C MET A 7 29.96 26.27 -29.96
N PRO A 8 28.94 27.07 -29.61
CA PRO A 8 29.25 28.37 -29.04
C PRO A 8 28.54 28.66 -27.71
N MET A 9 29.31 29.35 -26.88
CA MET A 9 29.06 29.90 -25.56
C MET A 9 27.90 30.90 -25.48
N THR A 10 27.67 31.31 -24.23
CA THR A 10 27.40 32.69 -23.76
C THR A 10 25.95 33.03 -23.39
N MET A 11 25.70 33.04 -22.08
CA MET A 11 24.58 33.73 -21.42
C MET A 11 24.59 35.23 -21.76
N ILE A 12 23.41 35.83 -22.00
CA ILE A 12 23.11 37.24 -21.73
C ILE A 12 21.64 37.36 -21.35
N ALA A 13 21.40 37.94 -20.18
CA ALA A 13 20.12 38.18 -19.54
C ALA A 13 19.25 39.19 -20.32
N LYS A 14 17.92 39.09 -20.18
CA LYS A 14 17.01 40.25 -20.08
C LYS A 14 15.55 39.86 -19.75
N SER A 15 15.13 40.31 -18.56
CA SER A 15 13.88 41.04 -18.31
C SER A 15 12.57 40.28 -18.03
N LEU A 16 12.08 40.54 -16.82
CA LEU A 16 10.78 40.25 -16.23
C LEU A 16 9.58 40.90 -16.97
N THR A 17 8.41 40.35 -16.66
CA THR A 17 7.07 40.97 -16.59
C THR A 17 6.35 41.33 -17.89
N ALA A 18 5.47 40.43 -18.35
CA ALA A 18 4.10 40.75 -18.78
C ALA A 18 3.32 39.44 -19.01
N GLY A 19 2.20 39.24 -18.31
CA GLY A 19 1.30 38.12 -18.58
C GLY A 19 0.52 37.61 -17.37
N LEU A 20 -0.06 38.51 -16.57
CA LEU A 20 -1.12 38.16 -15.64
C LEU A 20 -2.38 37.85 -16.47
N GLY A 21 -2.68 36.58 -16.73
CA GLY A 21 -3.91 36.20 -17.39
C GLY A 21 -3.88 34.80 -17.98
N ALA A 22 -4.71 33.92 -17.42
CA ALA A 22 -5.11 32.62 -17.99
C ALA A 22 -4.16 31.41 -17.79
N LEU A 23 -3.87 31.04 -16.54
CA LEU A 23 -3.55 29.65 -16.16
C LEU A 23 -4.25 29.27 -14.85
N LEU A 24 -5.58 29.43 -14.82
CA LEU A 24 -6.45 29.03 -13.68
C LEU A 24 -7.25 27.74 -14.00
N ALA A 25 -6.69 26.82 -14.78
CA ALA A 25 -7.44 25.65 -15.20
C ALA A 25 -6.56 24.41 -15.35
N LEU A 26 -5.95 23.90 -14.27
CA LEU A 26 -5.42 22.52 -14.26
C LEU A 26 -5.00 21.96 -12.88
N SER A 27 -5.59 22.41 -11.76
CA SER A 27 -5.16 21.97 -10.41
C SER A 27 -6.12 21.07 -9.64
N LEU A 28 -7.11 20.41 -10.28
CA LEU A 28 -8.08 19.54 -9.57
C LEU A 28 -8.06 18.07 -10.01
N MET A 29 -6.88 17.51 -10.27
CA MET A 29 -6.72 16.04 -10.23
C MET A 29 -6.04 15.66 -8.91
N THR A 30 -6.75 15.83 -7.80
CA THR A 30 -6.40 15.09 -6.58
C THR A 30 -6.78 13.63 -6.84
N PRO A 31 -5.85 12.66 -6.78
CA PRO A 31 -6.24 11.28 -6.75
C PRO A 31 -7.16 11.12 -5.54
N VAL A 32 -8.40 10.68 -5.75
CA VAL A 32 -9.26 10.24 -4.65
C VAL A 32 -8.55 9.01 -4.08
N ALA A 33 -7.77 9.22 -3.02
CA ALA A 33 -7.18 8.12 -2.30
C ALA A 33 -8.35 7.34 -1.70
N GLU A 34 -8.49 6.08 -2.11
CA GLU A 34 -9.53 5.14 -1.71
C GLU A 34 -9.47 4.88 -0.18
N ALA A 35 -9.90 5.86 0.61
CA ALA A 35 -9.91 5.78 2.07
C ALA A 35 -11.11 4.97 2.59
N GLY A 36 -12.08 4.64 1.72
CA GLY A 36 -13.26 3.85 2.05
C GLY A 36 -12.95 2.38 2.32
N GLY A 37 -12.23 1.71 1.42
CA GLY A 37 -12.04 0.25 1.47
C GLY A 37 -11.46 -0.26 2.79
N ARG A 38 -10.41 0.40 3.32
CA ARG A 38 -9.81 0.02 4.62
C ARG A 38 -10.76 0.21 5.80
N ARG A 39 -11.62 1.23 5.73
CA ARG A 39 -12.60 1.51 6.80
C ARG A 39 -13.73 0.48 6.76
N ASP A 40 -14.18 0.12 5.57
CA ASP A 40 -15.20 -0.91 5.36
C ASP A 40 -14.68 -2.30 5.76
N GLU A 41 -13.42 -2.63 5.46
CA GLU A 41 -12.74 -3.85 5.91
C GLU A 41 -12.64 -3.92 7.45
N GLN A 42 -12.27 -2.81 8.11
CA GLN A 42 -12.20 -2.74 9.57
C GLN A 42 -13.58 -2.87 10.21
N ASP A 43 -14.60 -2.25 9.63
CA ASP A 43 -15.97 -2.34 10.12
C ASP A 43 -16.53 -3.75 9.92
N ALA A 44 -16.24 -4.41 8.80
CA ALA A 44 -16.58 -5.82 8.57
C ALA A 44 -15.90 -6.75 9.57
N ALA A 45 -14.59 -6.57 9.81
CA ALA A 45 -13.86 -7.32 10.82
C ALA A 45 -14.44 -7.10 12.22
N ARG A 46 -14.82 -5.86 12.56
CA ARG A 46 -15.44 -5.54 13.86
C ARG A 46 -16.81 -6.19 14.02
N ARG A 47 -17.66 -6.17 12.99
CA ARG A 47 -18.96 -6.88 13.03
C ARG A 47 -18.76 -8.37 13.21
N ALA A 48 -17.87 -8.98 12.43
CA ALA A 48 -17.59 -10.41 12.55
C ALA A 48 -17.01 -10.79 13.93
N LEU A 49 -16.23 -9.89 14.56
CA LEU A 49 -15.75 -10.06 15.94
C LEU A 49 -16.89 -10.01 16.96
N LEU A 50 -17.80 -9.04 16.83
CA LEU A 50 -18.97 -8.90 17.70
C LEU A 50 -19.92 -10.10 17.57
N ASP A 51 -20.05 -10.63 16.36
CA ASP A 51 -20.86 -11.82 16.06
C ASP A 51 -20.17 -13.15 16.47
N GLY A 52 -18.96 -13.07 17.06
CA GLY A 52 -18.19 -14.24 17.51
C GLY A 52 -17.69 -15.14 16.37
N GLN A 53 -17.68 -14.65 15.13
CA GLN A 53 -17.33 -15.41 13.94
C GLN A 53 -15.83 -15.43 13.65
N VAL A 54 -15.07 -14.47 14.22
CA VAL A 54 -13.62 -14.33 14.05
C VAL A 54 -12.90 -14.10 15.37
N MET A 55 -11.63 -14.49 15.40
CA MET A 55 -10.69 -14.20 16.47
C MET A 55 -10.12 -12.77 16.29
N PRO A 56 -9.83 -12.04 17.39
CA PRO A 56 -9.19 -10.73 17.29
C PRO A 56 -7.92 -10.76 16.44
N PHE A 57 -7.78 -9.79 15.54
CA PHE A 57 -6.62 -9.70 14.64
C PHE A 57 -5.29 -9.77 15.39
N SER A 58 -5.19 -9.17 16.59
CA SER A 58 -3.99 -9.23 17.45
C SER A 58 -3.60 -10.66 17.83
N MET A 59 -4.57 -11.54 18.07
CA MET A 59 -4.35 -12.94 18.42
C MET A 59 -3.92 -13.76 17.20
N ILE A 60 -4.56 -13.53 16.06
CA ILE A 60 -4.18 -14.16 14.77
C ILE A 60 -2.75 -13.75 14.42
N LYS A 61 -2.45 -12.44 14.42
CA LYS A 61 -1.11 -11.92 14.16
C LYS A 61 -0.07 -12.56 15.08
N ARG A 62 -0.34 -12.68 16.38
CA ARG A 62 0.60 -13.31 17.33
C ARG A 62 0.89 -14.77 16.99
N ARG A 63 -0.14 -15.55 16.61
CA ARG A 63 0.02 -16.96 16.21
C ARG A 63 0.85 -17.08 14.93
N VAL A 64 0.54 -16.23 13.95
CA VAL A 64 1.24 -16.22 12.67
C VAL A 64 2.70 -15.79 12.89
N ASP A 65 2.94 -14.67 13.58
CA ASP A 65 4.30 -14.17 13.89
C ASP A 65 5.19 -15.23 14.55
N ALA A 66 4.64 -16.01 15.48
CA ALA A 66 5.36 -17.11 16.13
C ALA A 66 5.82 -18.19 15.15
N GLN A 67 5.09 -18.42 14.06
CA GLN A 67 5.42 -19.41 13.03
C GLN A 67 6.32 -18.82 11.93
N VAL A 68 6.12 -17.56 11.53
CA VAL A 68 6.91 -16.94 10.46
C VAL A 68 8.36 -16.67 10.89
N GLY A 69 8.56 -16.33 12.16
CA GLY A 69 9.87 -16.25 12.82
C GLY A 69 10.85 -15.26 12.18
N GLY A 70 10.97 -14.06 12.75
CA GLY A 70 11.93 -13.05 12.30
C GLY A 70 11.54 -12.32 11.01
N ALA A 71 10.31 -12.47 10.54
CA ALA A 71 9.78 -11.68 9.43
C ALA A 71 9.15 -10.37 9.92
N THR A 72 9.35 -9.30 9.16
CA THR A 72 8.76 -7.98 9.43
C THR A 72 7.35 -7.92 8.87
N TYR A 73 6.37 -7.66 9.73
CA TYR A 73 4.99 -7.45 9.33
C TYR A 73 4.83 -6.11 8.60
N VAL A 74 4.18 -6.13 7.43
CA VAL A 74 3.97 -4.95 6.59
C VAL A 74 2.50 -4.53 6.54
N GLY A 75 1.57 -5.49 6.60
CA GLY A 75 0.15 -5.19 6.51
C GLY A 75 -0.71 -6.44 6.52
N SER A 76 -2.02 -6.24 6.65
CA SER A 76 -3.02 -7.29 6.66
C SER A 76 -4.22 -6.87 5.84
N GLU A 77 -4.85 -7.84 5.21
CA GLU A 77 -6.11 -7.67 4.49
C GLU A 77 -7.10 -8.71 5.03
N PHE A 78 -8.31 -8.26 5.36
CA PHE A 78 -9.39 -9.14 5.79
C PHE A 78 -10.35 -9.37 4.64
N ASN A 79 -10.54 -10.63 4.27
CA ASN A 79 -11.54 -10.99 3.27
C ASN A 79 -12.81 -11.49 3.98
N PRO A 80 -13.88 -10.67 4.08
CA PRO A 80 -15.11 -11.05 4.78
C PRO A 80 -15.87 -12.18 4.08
N SER A 81 -15.71 -12.36 2.76
CA SER A 81 -16.44 -13.39 2.01
C SER A 81 -15.95 -14.81 2.30
N THR A 82 -14.65 -14.96 2.61
CA THR A 82 -14.03 -16.25 2.92
C THR A 82 -13.64 -16.38 4.39
N ASN A 83 -13.82 -15.31 5.17
CA ASN A 83 -13.41 -15.21 6.56
C ASN A 83 -11.90 -15.51 6.77
N ARG A 84 -11.05 -15.01 5.88
CA ARG A 84 -9.60 -15.25 5.90
C ARG A 84 -8.83 -13.94 6.07
N TYR A 85 -7.74 -14.01 6.82
CA TYR A 85 -6.75 -12.95 6.90
C TYR A 85 -5.58 -13.25 5.99
N ARG A 86 -5.21 -12.29 5.15
CA ARG A 86 -3.97 -12.34 4.39
C ARG A 86 -2.98 -11.38 5.03
N LEU A 87 -1.89 -11.91 5.56
CA LEU A 87 -0.84 -11.15 6.22
C LEU A 87 0.36 -11.02 5.29
N LYS A 88 0.85 -9.80 5.15
CA LYS A 88 2.03 -9.47 4.36
C LYS A 88 3.24 -9.36 5.28
N TYR A 89 4.25 -10.14 4.97
CA TYR A 89 5.53 -10.18 5.67
C TYR A 89 6.68 -9.90 4.73
N VAL A 90 7.78 -9.42 5.28
CA VAL A 90 9.08 -9.33 4.60
C VAL A 90 10.10 -10.09 5.43
N LYS A 91 10.71 -11.11 4.83
CA LYS A 91 11.76 -11.91 5.46
C LYS A 91 12.97 -11.92 4.53
N ASP A 92 14.15 -11.56 5.04
CA ASP A 92 15.40 -11.49 4.26
C ASP A 92 15.26 -10.67 2.96
N GLY A 93 14.52 -9.57 3.01
CA GLY A 93 14.25 -8.71 1.85
C GLY A 93 13.24 -9.25 0.84
N LYS A 94 12.64 -10.41 1.07
CA LYS A 94 11.61 -11.01 0.20
C LYS A 94 10.22 -10.85 0.81
N VAL A 95 9.26 -10.43 -0.02
CA VAL A 95 7.85 -10.34 0.37
C VAL A 95 7.27 -11.75 0.42
N MET A 96 6.55 -12.04 1.49
CA MET A 96 5.84 -13.29 1.71
C MET A 96 4.42 -12.98 2.16
N TRP A 97 3.46 -13.70 1.64
CA TRP A 97 2.07 -13.63 2.03
C TRP A 97 1.70 -14.88 2.80
N VAL A 98 1.03 -14.70 3.94
CA VAL A 98 0.58 -15.79 4.80
C VAL A 98 -0.93 -15.67 4.95
N ASP A 99 -1.65 -16.70 4.53
CA ASP A 99 -3.09 -16.75 4.68
C ASP A 99 -3.44 -17.49 5.98
N ALA A 100 -4.18 -16.85 6.87
CA ALA A 100 -4.65 -17.40 8.13
C ALA A 100 -6.19 -17.47 8.18
N ASP A 101 -6.70 -18.46 8.90
CA ASP A 101 -8.12 -18.60 9.20
C ASP A 101 -8.61 -17.49 10.13
N GLY A 102 -9.71 -16.83 9.81
CA GLY A 102 -10.25 -15.74 10.62
C GLY A 102 -10.85 -16.20 11.94
N ARG A 103 -11.30 -17.45 12.06
CA ARG A 103 -11.92 -17.99 13.27
C ARG A 103 -10.89 -18.60 14.22
N THR A 104 -9.95 -19.39 13.71
CA THR A 104 -8.97 -20.09 14.54
C THR A 104 -7.61 -19.40 14.59
N GLY A 105 -7.26 -18.61 13.57
CA GLY A 105 -5.93 -18.03 13.41
C GLY A 105 -4.87 -19.03 12.95
N ASP A 106 -5.28 -20.20 12.45
CA ASP A 106 -4.37 -21.21 11.91
C ASP A 106 -3.91 -20.81 10.50
N ILE A 107 -2.67 -21.15 10.16
CA ILE A 107 -2.12 -20.85 8.83
C ILE A 107 -2.68 -21.86 7.83
N ILE A 108 -3.39 -21.35 6.83
CA ILE A 108 -4.00 -22.15 5.76
C ILE A 108 -3.03 -22.24 4.56
N GLY A 109 -2.19 -21.23 4.35
CA GLY A 109 -1.28 -21.23 3.21
C GLY A 109 -0.20 -20.17 3.26
N TRP A 110 0.84 -20.42 2.46
CA TRP A 110 1.99 -19.55 2.28
C TRP A 110 2.10 -19.25 0.78
N ALA A 111 2.19 -17.97 0.42
CA ALA A 111 2.50 -17.52 -0.93
C ALA A 111 3.83 -16.75 -0.89
N ARG A 112 4.79 -17.18 -1.70
CA ARG A 112 6.18 -16.71 -1.74
C ARG A 112 6.55 -16.12 -3.08
#